data_AF-A0A450X0E6-F1
#
_entry.id   AF-A0A450X0E6-F1
#
_cell.length_a   1.000
_cell.length_b   1.000
_cell.length_c   1.000
_cell.angle_alpha   90.00
_cell.angle_beta   90.00
_cell.angle_gamma   90.00
#
_symmetry.space_group_name_H-M   'P 1'
#
loop_
_entity.id
_entity.type
_entity.pdbx_description
1 polymer ?
#
loop_
_entity_poly.entity_id
_entity_poly.type
_entity_poly.pdbx_seq_one_letter_code
_entity_poly.pdbx_strand_id
1 'polypeptide(L)'
;FQRTPKIISSKFWEYCYNSKAMLLILISVILLSGCVTNPESQVPSENQKFCNIDDDCATAPVGCDGCSCGEPINKIHREKYMEDHQKACKNYDGSVCKNLCKPYELKCVDNTCVKEFIEVEEKTCEDKEGSKDYYTKGGVTTCIFGNCAIHEDFCPTDFDDPTGKELYEYYCDGNEFKFEEYTCPNGCEEGACIR
;
A
#
# COMPACT_ATOMS: atom_id res chain seq x y z
N PHE A 1 -34.74 -4.09 -3.76
CA PHE A 1 -33.57 -4.83 -4.27
C PHE A 1 -32.36 -4.41 -3.45
N GLN A 2 -31.92 -5.26 -2.52
CA GLN A 2 -30.77 -5.00 -1.65
C GLN A 2 -29.46 -5.14 -2.46
N ARG A 3 -28.56 -4.17 -2.35
CA ARG A 3 -27.12 -4.35 -2.57
C ARG A 3 -26.39 -3.69 -1.41
N THR A 4 -25.77 -4.52 -0.58
CA THR A 4 -24.83 -4.15 0.48
C THR A 4 -23.44 -3.87 -0.12
N PRO A 5 -22.61 -3.04 0.55
CA PRO A 5 -21.23 -2.80 0.15
C PRO A 5 -20.37 -4.04 0.43
N LYS A 6 -19.55 -4.44 -0.55
CA LYS A 6 -18.56 -5.50 -0.38
C LYS A 6 -17.38 -4.97 0.44
N ILE A 7 -17.52 -5.09 1.76
CA ILE A 7 -16.38 -5.23 2.66
C ILE A 7 -15.63 -6.48 2.19
N ILE A 8 -14.38 -6.33 1.77
CA ILE A 8 -13.52 -7.45 1.36
C ILE A 8 -13.12 -8.20 2.63
N SER A 9 -14.01 -9.07 3.11
CA SER A 9 -13.74 -10.00 4.20
C SER A 9 -13.02 -11.25 3.65
N SER A 10 -11.78 -11.46 4.09
CA SER A 10 -11.19 -12.74 4.53
C SER A 10 -11.39 -14.04 3.72
N LYS A 11 -11.79 -14.03 2.45
CA LYS A 11 -11.92 -15.25 1.62
C LYS A 11 -11.02 -15.33 0.39
N PHE A 12 -9.91 -14.59 0.37
CA PHE A 12 -8.95 -14.65 -0.74
C PHE A 12 -7.82 -15.68 -0.54
N TRP A 13 -7.83 -16.43 0.56
CA TRP A 13 -6.72 -17.31 0.97
C TRP A 13 -6.88 -18.81 0.62
N GLU A 14 -7.90 -19.23 -0.12
CA GLU A 14 -8.14 -20.66 -0.40
C GLU A 14 -7.88 -21.13 -1.84
N TYR A 15 -7.38 -20.29 -2.76
CA TYR A 15 -7.18 -20.69 -4.16
C TYR A 15 -5.72 -20.88 -4.61
N CYS A 16 -4.79 -21.16 -3.69
CA CYS A 16 -3.39 -21.45 -4.03
C CYS A 16 -2.84 -22.78 -3.50
N TYR A 17 -3.68 -23.74 -3.10
CA TYR A 17 -3.20 -25.06 -2.67
C TYR A 17 -3.80 -26.21 -3.49
N ASN A 18 -2.90 -26.97 -4.11
CA ASN A 18 -3.05 -28.24 -4.85
C ASN A 18 -3.23 -28.17 -6.38
N SER A 19 -2.10 -28.12 -7.09
CA SER A 19 -1.98 -28.70 -8.44
C SER A 19 -0.82 -29.70 -8.49
N LYS A 20 -1.08 -30.91 -7.99
CA LYS A 20 -0.41 -32.14 -8.41
C LYS A 20 -1.47 -33.22 -8.63
N ALA A 21 -2.26 -33.08 -9.69
CA ALA A 21 -3.10 -34.15 -10.21
C ALA A 21 -3.21 -34.02 -11.73
N MET A 22 -2.38 -34.78 -12.44
CA MET A 22 -2.54 -35.11 -13.86
C MET A 22 -3.93 -35.72 -14.12
N LEU A 23 -4.68 -35.24 -15.11
CA LEU A 23 -5.17 -36.06 -16.24
C LEU A 23 -5.97 -35.23 -17.29
N LEU A 24 -5.41 -35.17 -18.51
CA LEU A 24 -6.02 -35.26 -19.85
C LEU A 24 -7.38 -34.61 -20.21
N ILE A 25 -7.34 -33.89 -21.35
CA ILE A 25 -8.39 -33.65 -22.38
C ILE A 25 -9.24 -32.36 -22.24
N LEU A 26 -8.92 -31.34 -23.06
CA LEU A 26 -9.74 -30.75 -24.15
C LEU A 26 -9.23 -29.35 -24.53
N ILE A 27 -8.98 -29.16 -25.82
CA ILE A 27 -8.67 -27.88 -26.46
C ILE A 27 -9.84 -26.93 -26.22
N SER A 28 -9.65 -25.96 -25.35
CA SER A 28 -10.48 -24.77 -25.24
C SER A 28 -9.54 -23.59 -25.06
N VAL A 29 -9.73 -22.56 -25.88
CA VAL A 29 -9.04 -21.28 -25.79
C VAL A 29 -9.54 -20.61 -24.51
N ILE A 30 -8.99 -21.04 -23.38
CA ILE A 30 -9.11 -20.34 -22.11
C ILE A 30 -8.04 -19.26 -22.21
N LEU A 31 -8.48 -18.02 -22.41
CA LEU A 31 -7.70 -16.85 -21.99
C LEU A 31 -7.50 -17.03 -20.48
N LEU A 32 -6.47 -17.78 -20.12
CA LEU A 32 -5.93 -17.79 -18.77
C LEU A 32 -5.40 -16.38 -18.58
N SER A 33 -6.23 -15.51 -18.01
CA SER A 33 -5.74 -14.43 -17.17
C SER A 33 -4.98 -15.09 -16.02
N GLY A 34 -3.77 -15.55 -16.34
CA GLY A 34 -2.85 -16.07 -15.35
C GLY A 34 -2.63 -14.96 -14.35
N CYS A 35 -2.92 -15.25 -13.09
CA CYS A 35 -2.50 -14.36 -12.02
C CYS A 35 -0.99 -14.22 -12.16
N VAL A 36 -0.52 -13.02 -12.46
CA VAL A 36 0.90 -12.71 -12.53
C VAL A 36 1.42 -12.79 -11.10
N THR A 37 1.98 -13.94 -10.74
CA THR A 37 2.64 -14.12 -9.45
C THR A 37 3.82 -13.16 -9.40
N ASN A 38 3.92 -12.35 -8.34
CA ASN A 38 5.08 -11.50 -8.11
C ASN A 38 6.35 -12.37 -8.16
N PRO A 39 7.26 -12.17 -9.13
CA PRO A 39 8.52 -12.86 -9.14
C PRO A 39 9.27 -12.48 -7.88
N GLU A 40 9.51 -13.45 -7.01
CA GLU A 40 10.37 -13.25 -5.84
C GLU A 40 11.78 -12.99 -6.38
N SER A 41 12.33 -11.80 -6.15
CA SER A 41 13.76 -11.57 -6.40
C SER A 41 14.55 -12.38 -5.37
N GLN A 42 15.80 -12.74 -5.71
CA GLN A 42 16.60 -13.62 -4.85
C GLN A 42 16.63 -13.08 -3.40
N VAL A 43 16.19 -13.89 -2.44
CA VAL A 43 16.34 -13.58 -1.02
C VAL A 43 17.83 -13.66 -0.67
N PRO A 44 18.41 -12.67 0.03
CA PRO A 44 19.80 -12.73 0.41
C PRO A 44 20.14 -13.89 1.32
N SER A 45 21.17 -14.66 0.96
CA SER A 45 21.69 -15.71 1.82
C SER A 45 22.47 -15.09 2.99
N GLU A 46 22.55 -15.81 4.11
CA GLU A 46 23.13 -15.29 5.36
C GLU A 46 24.57 -14.78 5.21
N ASN A 47 25.39 -15.41 4.38
CA ASN A 47 26.75 -14.96 4.08
C ASN A 47 26.81 -13.61 3.34
N GLN A 48 25.73 -13.21 2.65
CA GLN A 48 25.65 -11.92 1.95
C GLN A 48 25.23 -10.78 2.87
N LYS A 49 24.93 -11.06 4.15
CA LYS A 49 24.60 -10.08 5.17
C LYS A 49 25.79 -9.70 6.04
N PHE A 50 26.94 -10.36 5.90
CA PHE A 50 28.09 -10.14 6.78
C PHE A 50 28.62 -8.71 6.70
N CYS A 51 28.97 -8.07 7.81
CA CYS A 51 29.50 -6.70 7.84
C CYS A 51 30.56 -6.52 8.93
N ASN A 52 31.32 -5.43 8.83
CA ASN A 52 32.25 -4.98 9.87
C ASN A 52 31.82 -3.66 10.50
N ILE A 53 31.20 -2.77 9.73
CA ILE A 53 30.70 -1.46 10.16
C ILE A 53 29.33 -1.17 9.53
N ASP A 54 28.59 -0.22 10.09
CA ASP A 54 27.27 0.18 9.59
C ASP A 54 27.27 0.58 8.11
N ASP A 55 28.32 1.26 7.61
CA ASP A 55 28.40 1.69 6.20
C ASP A 55 28.60 0.52 5.21
N ASP A 56 28.95 -0.66 5.71
CA ASP A 56 28.97 -1.88 4.90
C ASP A 56 27.56 -2.34 4.55
N CYS A 57 26.50 -1.81 5.20
CA CYS A 57 25.14 -2.29 5.00
C CYS A 57 24.37 -1.50 3.95
N ALA A 58 23.57 -2.21 3.17
CA ALA A 58 22.64 -1.66 2.19
C ALA A 58 21.34 -2.46 2.17
N THR A 59 20.33 -1.95 1.47
CA THR A 59 19.05 -2.64 1.27
C THR A 59 18.99 -3.24 -0.14
N ALA A 60 18.62 -4.52 -0.23
CA ALA A 60 18.28 -5.22 -1.47
C ALA A 60 16.76 -5.37 -1.63
N PRO A 61 16.17 -5.13 -2.80
CA PRO A 61 14.74 -5.38 -3.02
C PRO A 61 14.42 -6.88 -3.04
N VAL A 62 13.28 -7.29 -2.43
CA VAL A 62 12.84 -8.71 -2.35
C VAL A 62 11.56 -9.03 -3.12
N GLY A 63 11.20 -8.20 -4.10
CA GLY A 63 10.09 -8.47 -5.03
C GLY A 63 9.92 -7.38 -6.07
N CYS A 64 9.11 -7.64 -7.11
CA CYS A 64 8.84 -6.69 -8.18
C CYS A 64 7.69 -5.72 -7.87
N ASP A 65 6.82 -6.08 -6.93
CA ASP A 65 5.68 -5.29 -6.48
C ASP A 65 6.06 -4.03 -5.68
N GLY A 66 7.32 -3.91 -5.23
CA GLY A 66 7.76 -2.81 -4.37
C GLY A 66 6.95 -2.73 -3.07
N CYS A 67 6.39 -3.85 -2.60
CA CYS A 67 5.65 -3.90 -1.33
C CYS A 67 6.57 -4.25 -0.15
N SER A 68 7.76 -4.78 -0.44
CA SER A 68 8.74 -5.13 0.56
C SER A 68 9.67 -3.96 0.88
N CYS A 69 10.02 -3.82 2.15
CA CYS A 69 10.99 -2.82 2.62
C CYS A 69 12.45 -3.24 2.39
N GLY A 70 12.66 -4.06 1.36
CA GLY A 70 13.89 -4.78 1.03
C GLY A 70 14.42 -5.65 2.16
N GLU A 71 15.62 -6.18 2.02
CA GLU A 71 16.35 -6.94 3.02
C GLU A 71 17.74 -6.34 3.22
N PRO A 72 18.25 -6.31 4.47
CA PRO A 72 19.59 -5.81 4.73
C PRO A 72 20.62 -6.80 4.17
N ILE A 73 21.63 -6.25 3.50
CA ILE A 73 22.74 -6.98 2.88
C ILE A 73 24.05 -6.21 3.08
N ASN A 74 25.17 -6.88 2.87
CA ASN A 74 26.42 -6.18 2.63
C ASN A 74 26.36 -5.48 1.25
N LYS A 75 26.70 -4.19 1.26
CA LYS A 75 26.76 -3.26 0.14
C LYS A 75 27.63 -3.76 -1.01
N ILE A 76 28.64 -4.59 -0.78
CA ILE A 76 29.44 -5.21 -1.86
C ILE A 76 28.58 -6.06 -2.80
N HIS A 77 27.45 -6.59 -2.32
CA HIS A 77 26.53 -7.40 -3.12
C HIS A 77 25.44 -6.58 -3.79
N ARG A 78 25.30 -5.29 -3.45
CA ARG A 78 24.16 -4.45 -3.86
C ARG A 78 24.01 -4.35 -5.37
N GLU A 79 25.10 -4.13 -6.10
CA GLU A 79 25.04 -3.97 -7.57
C GLU A 79 24.47 -5.23 -8.22
N LYS A 80 24.98 -6.40 -7.83
CA LYS A 80 24.46 -7.69 -8.29
C LYS A 80 22.96 -7.86 -8.00
N TYR A 81 22.50 -7.47 -6.81
CA TYR A 81 21.07 -7.51 -6.48
C TYR A 81 20.22 -6.64 -7.39
N MET A 82 20.69 -5.43 -7.69
CA MET A 82 19.94 -4.50 -8.56
C MET A 82 19.85 -5.03 -9.99
N GLU A 83 20.93 -5.62 -10.51
CA GLU A 83 20.93 -6.27 -11.83
C GLU A 83 19.98 -7.47 -11.88
N ASP A 84 20.06 -8.36 -10.88
CA ASP A 84 19.21 -9.55 -10.81
C ASP A 84 17.74 -9.17 -10.64
N HIS A 85 17.45 -8.15 -9.83
CA HIS A 85 16.11 -7.58 -9.64
C HIS A 85 15.57 -6.97 -10.93
N GLN A 86 16.35 -6.12 -11.60
CA GLN A 86 15.93 -5.51 -12.88
C GLN A 86 15.65 -6.59 -13.93
N LYS A 87 16.46 -7.65 -13.98
CA LYS A 87 16.26 -8.77 -14.89
C LYS A 87 15.00 -9.57 -14.55
N ALA A 88 14.77 -9.86 -13.27
CA ALA A 88 13.58 -10.58 -12.80
C ALA A 88 12.29 -9.79 -13.03
N CYS A 89 12.34 -8.47 -12.84
CA CYS A 89 11.17 -7.59 -12.88
C CYS A 89 10.93 -6.91 -14.23
N LYS A 90 11.75 -7.18 -15.25
CA LYS A 90 11.71 -6.50 -16.57
C LYS A 90 10.32 -6.45 -17.23
N ASN A 91 9.52 -7.50 -17.06
CA ASN A 91 8.19 -7.63 -17.67
C ASN A 91 7.08 -7.73 -16.62
N TYR A 92 7.34 -7.30 -15.39
CA TYR A 92 6.32 -7.32 -14.35
C TYR A 92 5.30 -6.20 -14.60
N ASP A 93 4.03 -6.59 -14.77
CA ASP A 93 2.89 -5.69 -15.00
C ASP A 93 1.86 -5.73 -13.85
N GLY A 94 2.23 -6.38 -12.74
CA GLY A 94 1.38 -6.49 -11.56
C GLY A 94 1.29 -5.19 -10.76
N SER A 95 0.47 -5.21 -9.71
CA SER A 95 0.26 -4.06 -8.84
C SER A 95 1.56 -3.67 -8.12
N VAL A 96 1.85 -2.37 -8.11
CA VAL A 96 2.98 -1.80 -7.38
C VAL A 96 2.46 -1.10 -6.12
N CYS A 97 3.02 -1.44 -4.96
CA CYS A 97 2.68 -0.77 -3.71
C CYS A 97 3.28 0.63 -3.65
N LYS A 98 2.55 1.57 -3.02
CA LYS A 98 3.17 2.76 -2.45
C LYS A 98 3.97 2.29 -1.22
N ASN A 99 5.29 2.29 -1.32
CA ASN A 99 6.21 1.87 -0.25
C ASN A 99 5.90 2.57 1.09
N LEU A 100 5.14 1.92 1.96
CA LEU A 100 4.89 2.35 3.34
C LEU A 100 5.77 1.54 4.28
N CYS A 101 7.06 1.87 4.29
CA CYS A 101 8.02 1.20 5.15
C CYS A 101 8.15 1.95 6.48
N LYS A 102 8.08 1.20 7.59
CA LYS A 102 8.48 1.74 8.89
C LYS A 102 9.91 2.26 8.76
N PRO A 103 10.23 3.47 9.25
CA PRO A 103 11.57 4.02 9.13
C PRO A 103 12.54 3.14 9.91
N TYR A 104 13.70 2.89 9.33
CA TYR A 104 14.75 2.10 9.95
C TYR A 104 16.12 2.65 9.56
N GLU A 105 17.11 2.39 10.41
CA GLU A 105 18.52 2.50 10.07
C GLU A 105 19.09 1.12 9.76
N LEU A 106 20.13 1.08 8.93
CA LEU A 106 20.92 -0.13 8.72
C LEU A 106 22.08 -0.13 9.70
N LYS A 107 22.21 -1.23 10.46
CA LYS A 107 23.27 -1.41 11.44
C LYS A 107 24.02 -2.70 11.20
N CYS A 108 25.30 -2.69 11.53
CA CYS A 108 26.10 -3.90 11.65
C CYS A 108 26.07 -4.41 13.08
N VAL A 109 25.22 -5.39 13.35
CA VAL A 109 25.06 -6.00 14.68
C VAL A 109 25.53 -7.44 14.61
N ASP A 110 26.45 -7.82 15.48
CA ASP A 110 27.04 -9.17 15.51
C ASP A 110 27.52 -9.63 14.12
N ASN A 111 28.25 -8.74 13.44
CA ASN A 111 28.76 -8.93 12.08
C ASN A 111 27.69 -9.21 11.02
N THR A 112 26.44 -8.83 11.27
CA THR A 112 25.33 -9.04 10.36
C THR A 112 24.59 -7.72 10.12
N CYS A 113 24.32 -7.40 8.85
CA CYS A 113 23.48 -6.27 8.49
C CYS A 113 22.04 -6.53 8.93
N VAL A 114 21.53 -5.64 9.76
CA VAL A 114 20.16 -5.71 10.29
C VAL A 114 19.45 -4.37 10.12
N LYS A 115 18.12 -4.41 10.19
CA LYS A 115 17.29 -3.21 10.27
C LYS A 115 17.03 -2.89 11.75
N GLU A 116 17.39 -1.70 12.16
CA GLU A 116 16.98 -1.14 13.44
C GLU A 116 15.82 -0.17 13.21
N PHE A 117 14.61 -0.56 13.61
CA PHE A 117 13.43 0.25 13.37
C PHE A 117 13.39 1.46 14.32
N ILE A 118 13.21 2.64 13.74
CA ILE A 118 13.07 3.87 14.50
C ILE A 118 11.66 3.91 15.10
N GLU A 119 11.57 4.25 16.38
CA GLU A 119 10.29 4.49 17.04
C GLU A 119 9.70 5.82 16.54
N VAL A 120 8.73 5.71 15.65
CA VAL A 120 7.88 6.80 15.18
C VAL A 120 6.44 6.44 15.49
N GLU A 121 5.61 7.44 15.77
CA GLU A 121 4.18 7.25 15.92
C GLU A 121 3.61 6.68 14.60
N GLU A 122 3.02 5.49 14.69
CA GLU A 122 2.69 4.66 13.53
C GLU A 122 1.69 5.34 12.58
N LYS A 123 0.73 6.06 13.17
CA LYS A 123 -0.33 6.75 12.45
C LYS A 123 -0.79 7.97 13.23
N THR A 124 -0.88 9.11 12.57
CA THR A 124 -1.56 10.30 13.08
C THR A 124 -2.63 10.73 12.09
N CYS A 125 -3.70 11.32 12.62
CA CYS A 125 -4.76 11.95 11.85
C CYS A 125 -5.01 13.30 12.51
N GLU A 126 -4.76 14.38 11.77
CA GLU A 126 -4.99 15.74 12.21
C GLU A 126 -6.09 16.35 11.34
N ASP A 127 -7.22 16.63 11.98
CA ASP A 127 -8.29 17.45 11.43
C ASP A 127 -8.03 18.89 11.85
N LYS A 128 -7.73 19.76 10.88
CA LYS A 128 -7.36 21.16 11.16
C LYS A 128 -8.54 21.98 11.67
N GLU A 129 -9.76 21.56 11.41
CA GLU A 129 -10.98 22.28 11.77
C GLU A 129 -11.68 21.65 12.98
N GLY A 130 -11.34 20.40 13.30
CA GLY A 130 -11.60 19.77 14.60
C GLY A 130 -13.04 19.31 14.81
N SER A 131 -13.90 19.40 13.78
CA SER A 131 -15.27 18.90 13.81
C SER A 131 -15.81 18.65 12.41
N LYS A 132 -16.74 17.69 12.29
CA LYS A 132 -17.56 17.50 11.08
C LYS A 132 -18.41 18.75 10.82
N ASP A 133 -18.14 19.50 9.76
CA ASP A 133 -18.94 20.64 9.31
C ASP A 133 -19.25 20.53 7.82
N TYR A 134 -20.40 19.93 7.52
CA TYR A 134 -20.83 19.70 6.15
C TYR A 134 -21.02 20.98 5.31
N TYR A 135 -20.98 22.17 5.90
CA TYR A 135 -21.22 23.44 5.20
C TYR A 135 -19.95 24.27 4.97
N THR A 136 -18.80 23.79 5.45
CA THR A 136 -17.50 24.42 5.23
C THR A 136 -16.58 23.36 4.63
N LYS A 137 -15.85 23.70 3.56
CA LYS A 137 -14.90 22.75 2.98
C LYS A 137 -13.79 22.46 3.99
N GLY A 138 -13.75 21.25 4.51
CA GLY A 138 -12.75 20.77 5.43
C GLY A 138 -11.71 19.86 4.79
N GLY A 139 -10.87 19.30 5.65
CA GLY A 139 -9.89 18.31 5.26
C GLY A 139 -9.00 17.85 6.40
N VAL A 140 -8.49 16.64 6.26
CA VAL A 140 -7.64 15.97 7.23
C VAL A 140 -6.27 15.69 6.66
N THR A 141 -5.26 15.80 7.52
CA THR A 141 -3.90 15.36 7.24
C THR A 141 -3.68 14.02 7.93
N THR A 142 -3.41 12.97 7.18
CA THR A 142 -3.05 11.66 7.73
C THR A 142 -1.57 11.44 7.53
N CYS A 143 -0.86 10.97 8.56
CA CYS A 143 0.55 10.61 8.43
C CYS A 143 0.73 9.16 8.85
N ILE A 144 1.45 8.39 8.04
CA ILE A 144 1.87 7.02 8.36
C ILE A 144 3.39 6.99 8.29
N PHE A 145 4.05 6.68 9.40
CA PHE A 145 5.52 6.69 9.49
C PHE A 145 6.16 8.00 8.98
N GLY A 146 5.54 9.15 9.28
CA GLY A 146 6.00 10.46 8.82
C GLY A 146 5.71 10.79 7.35
N ASN A 147 5.11 9.88 6.58
CA ASN A 147 4.63 10.16 5.24
C ASN A 147 3.20 10.68 5.33
N CYS A 148 3.01 11.96 5.02
CA CYS A 148 1.72 12.61 5.18
C CYS A 148 0.96 12.75 3.85
N ALA A 149 -0.36 12.57 3.91
CA ALA A 149 -1.30 12.81 2.83
C ALA A 149 -2.42 13.74 3.31
N ILE A 150 -2.87 14.62 2.42
CA ILE A 150 -4.01 15.51 2.66
C ILE A 150 -5.24 14.93 1.96
N HIS A 151 -6.35 14.88 2.68
CA HIS A 151 -7.65 14.46 2.17
C HIS A 151 -8.62 15.60 2.42
N GLU A 152 -9.18 16.16 1.35
CA GLU A 152 -10.14 17.26 1.41
C GLU A 152 -11.53 16.73 1.12
N ASP A 153 -12.54 17.31 1.77
CA ASP A 153 -13.93 16.97 1.50
C ASP A 153 -14.24 17.25 0.02
N PHE A 154 -15.08 16.40 -0.56
CA PHE A 154 -15.38 16.53 -1.98
C PHE A 154 -16.81 16.14 -2.32
N CYS A 155 -17.35 16.84 -3.31
CA CYS A 155 -18.56 16.46 -3.99
C CYS A 155 -18.18 15.49 -5.13
N PRO A 156 -18.75 14.28 -5.16
CA PRO A 156 -18.50 13.32 -6.23
C PRO A 156 -19.02 13.84 -7.58
N THR A 157 -18.49 13.28 -8.67
CA THR A 157 -18.87 13.72 -10.02
C THR A 157 -20.28 13.29 -10.38
N ASP A 158 -20.91 13.93 -11.37
CA ASP A 158 -22.24 13.55 -11.88
C ASP A 158 -22.38 12.07 -12.29
N PHE A 159 -21.25 11.41 -12.61
CA PHE A 159 -21.24 9.99 -12.92
C PHE A 159 -21.46 9.12 -11.67
N ASP A 160 -20.88 9.54 -10.55
CA ASP A 160 -20.95 8.85 -9.26
C ASP A 160 -22.20 9.28 -8.46
N ASP A 161 -22.60 10.55 -8.57
CA ASP A 161 -23.81 11.12 -8.01
C ASP A 161 -24.57 12.00 -9.03
N PRO A 162 -25.58 11.44 -9.73
CA PRO A 162 -26.38 12.21 -10.68
C PRO A 162 -27.30 13.24 -10.01
N THR A 163 -27.39 13.28 -8.68
CA THR A 163 -28.20 14.26 -7.94
C THR A 163 -27.42 15.52 -7.57
N GLY A 164 -26.09 15.45 -7.56
CA GLY A 164 -25.20 16.55 -7.13
C GLY A 164 -25.40 16.95 -5.67
N LYS A 165 -25.79 16.01 -4.81
CA LYS A 165 -26.12 16.23 -3.40
C LYS A 165 -25.21 15.49 -2.43
N GLU A 166 -24.50 14.45 -2.85
CA GLU A 166 -23.65 13.70 -1.94
C GLU A 166 -22.37 14.49 -1.61
N LEU A 167 -21.95 14.42 -0.35
CA LEU A 167 -20.70 14.96 0.17
C LEU A 167 -19.93 13.81 0.82
N TYR A 168 -18.65 13.65 0.45
CA TYR A 168 -17.73 12.80 1.18
C TYR A 168 -16.95 13.66 2.17
N GLU A 169 -17.33 13.55 3.45
CA GLU A 169 -16.70 14.25 4.57
C GLU A 169 -15.57 13.37 5.14
N TYR A 170 -14.35 13.86 5.13
CA TYR A 170 -13.21 13.23 5.79
C TYR A 170 -13.03 13.80 7.20
N TYR A 171 -12.80 12.91 8.17
CA TYR A 171 -12.62 13.32 9.56
C TYR A 171 -11.67 12.38 10.30
N CYS A 172 -11.14 12.85 11.42
CA CYS A 172 -10.33 12.06 12.34
C CYS A 172 -11.16 11.64 13.56
N ASP A 173 -11.20 10.33 13.83
CA ASP A 173 -11.71 9.77 15.09
C ASP A 173 -10.51 9.30 15.92
N GLY A 174 -9.99 10.20 16.76
CA GLY A 174 -8.64 10.06 17.31
C GLY A 174 -7.60 10.06 16.19
N ASN A 175 -6.68 9.08 16.18
CA ASN A 175 -5.70 8.90 15.10
C ASN A 175 -6.24 8.08 13.91
N GLU A 176 -7.53 7.73 13.89
CA GLU A 176 -8.14 6.97 12.81
C GLU A 176 -8.77 7.88 11.77
N PHE A 177 -8.19 7.88 10.56
CA PHE A 177 -8.81 8.44 9.36
C PHE A 177 -10.11 7.72 9.00
N LYS A 178 -11.20 8.49 8.88
CA LYS A 178 -12.52 8.01 8.47
C LYS A 178 -13.13 8.94 7.42
N PHE A 179 -14.16 8.44 6.75
CA PHE A 179 -15.02 9.25 5.92
C PHE A 179 -16.50 8.93 6.19
N GLU A 180 -17.37 9.88 5.88
CA GLU A 180 -18.81 9.75 5.93
C GLU A 180 -19.42 10.27 4.62
N GLU A 181 -20.44 9.57 4.13
CA GLU A 181 -21.26 10.03 3.00
C GLU A 181 -22.48 10.79 3.59
N TYR A 182 -22.66 12.04 3.19
CA TYR A 182 -23.74 12.90 3.65
C TYR A 182 -24.52 13.52 2.48
N THR A 183 -25.84 13.37 2.48
CA THR A 183 -26.70 14.00 1.47
C THR A 183 -27.02 15.45 1.82
N CYS A 184 -26.43 16.39 1.10
CA CYS A 184 -26.70 17.82 1.19
C CYS A 184 -28.15 18.17 0.78
N PRO A 185 -28.90 18.93 1.59
CA PRO A 185 -30.29 19.29 1.28
C PRO A 185 -30.44 20.05 -0.05
N ASN A 186 -29.53 20.98 -0.31
CA ASN A 186 -29.59 21.93 -1.44
C ASN A 186 -28.54 21.70 -2.53
N GLY A 187 -27.80 20.59 -2.45
CA GLY A 187 -26.67 20.31 -3.34
C GLY A 187 -25.32 20.44 -2.64
N CYS A 188 -24.32 19.81 -3.24
CA CYS A 188 -22.93 19.86 -2.84
C CYS A 188 -22.14 20.66 -3.89
N GLU A 189 -21.32 21.60 -3.45
CA GLU A 189 -20.42 22.36 -4.31
C GLU A 189 -19.05 22.53 -3.63
N GLU A 190 -17.97 22.26 -4.36
CA GLU A 190 -16.57 22.47 -3.90
C GLU A 190 -16.23 21.82 -2.54
N GLY A 191 -16.84 20.66 -2.24
CA GLY A 191 -16.60 19.92 -0.99
C GLY A 191 -17.39 20.45 0.21
N ALA A 192 -18.49 21.16 -0.01
CA ALA A 192 -19.40 21.60 1.05
C ALA A 192 -20.86 21.61 0.57
N CYS A 193 -21.79 21.48 1.50
CA CYS A 193 -23.22 21.64 1.26
C CYS A 193 -23.60 23.11 1.06
N ILE A 194 -24.47 23.33 0.09
CA ILE A 194 -25.08 24.64 -0.16
C ILE A 194 -26.13 24.92 0.92
N ARG A 195 -26.15 26.15 1.44
CA ARG A 195 -27.13 26.61 2.45
C ARG A 195 -28.49 26.98 1.85
#